data_AF-A0A2N6T4Q7-F1
#
_entry.id   AF-A0A2N6T4Q7-F1
#
_cell.length_a   1.000
_cell.length_b   1.000
_cell.length_c   1.000
_cell.angle_alpha   90.00
_cell.angle_beta   90.00
_cell.angle_gamma   90.00
#
_symmetry.space_group_name_H-M   'P 1'
#
loop_
_entity.id
_entity.type
_entity.pdbx_description
1 polymer ?
#
loop_
_entity_poly.entity_id
_entity_poly.type
_entity_poly.pdbx_seq_one_letter_code
_entity_poly.pdbx_strand_id
1 'polypeptide(L)'
;MKPFLSPTTPAAYLTAFFVLLIAMPFGRYYTGDGELWTLCGGIALMALFAYIASKWSALNQLGMSFSRWLTSALKVALTVTGILAAATSGSSSANQYANPYYKFYDVFLVTNSQPVNRANDHAVTAAGQDTWTILATFGVTFTFLFLAALIGIAIGVSEGAANRWGLLVIGIAIAGLFLGFAYAQMYWDYAFAVGAPIPRSSIVWITVGIGALVVAITAAVTIARTPRFIK
;
A
#
# COMPACT_ATOMS: atom_id res chain seq x y z
N MET A 1 8.67 26.13 -3.29
CA MET A 1 7.24 25.93 -2.93
C MET A 1 6.86 24.50 -3.27
N LYS A 2 6.05 23.81 -2.46
CA LYS A 2 5.57 22.42 -2.70
C LYS A 2 4.30 22.48 -3.58
N PRO A 3 4.38 22.38 -4.92
CA PRO A 3 3.23 22.71 -5.79
C PRO A 3 2.08 21.71 -5.69
N PHE A 4 2.33 20.48 -5.23
CA PHE A 4 1.27 19.50 -5.00
C PHE A 4 0.39 19.86 -3.79
N LEU A 5 0.99 20.33 -2.71
CA LEU A 5 0.30 20.65 -1.46
C LEU A 5 -0.21 22.10 -1.39
N SER A 6 0.07 22.93 -2.39
CA SER A 6 -0.33 24.34 -2.40
C SER A 6 -1.84 24.59 -2.29
N PRO A 7 -2.75 23.70 -2.76
CA PRO A 7 -4.19 23.89 -2.56
C PRO A 7 -4.68 23.62 -1.13
N THR A 8 -3.82 23.06 -0.27
CA THR A 8 -4.18 22.65 1.09
C THR A 8 -3.49 23.50 2.13
N THR A 9 -4.17 23.79 3.23
CA THR A 9 -3.52 24.41 4.39
C THR A 9 -2.54 23.42 5.02
N PRO A 10 -1.38 23.87 5.53
CA PRO A 10 -0.43 23.03 6.25
C PRO A 10 -1.07 22.17 7.34
N ALA A 11 -1.98 22.77 8.11
CA ALA A 11 -2.70 22.06 9.16
C ALA A 11 -3.48 20.85 8.62
N ALA A 12 -4.23 21.00 7.52
CA ALA A 12 -5.10 19.93 7.03
C ALA A 12 -4.33 18.66 6.62
N TYR A 13 -3.28 18.80 5.80
CA TYR A 13 -2.53 17.62 5.35
C TYR A 13 -1.63 17.06 6.45
N LEU A 14 -1.09 17.89 7.35
CA LEU A 14 -0.31 17.42 8.50
C LEU A 14 -1.19 16.68 9.50
N THR A 15 -2.39 17.18 9.81
CA THR A 15 -3.33 16.48 10.68
C THR A 15 -3.70 15.13 10.11
N ALA A 16 -4.07 15.04 8.82
CA ALA A 16 -4.36 13.76 8.17
C ALA A 16 -3.16 12.79 8.25
N PHE A 17 -1.95 13.31 7.99
CA PHE A 17 -0.73 12.52 8.10
C PHE A 17 -0.47 12.01 9.53
N PHE A 18 -0.59 12.88 10.55
CA PHE A 18 -0.39 12.49 11.95
C PHE A 18 -1.44 11.50 12.43
N VAL A 19 -2.70 11.64 12.01
CA VAL A 19 -3.75 10.66 12.30
C VAL A 19 -3.37 9.30 11.73
N LEU A 20 -2.90 9.21 10.48
CA LEU A 20 -2.45 7.94 9.90
C LEU A 20 -1.20 7.39 10.60
N LEU A 21 -0.24 8.25 10.94
CA LEU A 21 0.99 7.89 11.63
C LEU A 21 0.74 7.31 13.02
N ILE A 22 -0.38 7.68 13.66
CA ILE A 22 -0.81 7.11 14.94
C ILE A 22 -1.70 5.90 14.70
N ALA A 23 -2.73 6.02 13.85
CA ALA A 23 -3.73 4.97 13.68
C ALA A 23 -3.15 3.67 13.12
N MET A 24 -2.28 3.71 12.11
CA MET A 24 -1.77 2.48 11.49
C MET A 24 -0.82 1.68 12.39
N PRO A 25 0.12 2.31 13.13
CA PRO A 25 0.96 1.60 14.09
C PRO A 25 0.21 1.24 15.37
N PHE A 26 -0.59 2.14 15.94
CA PHE A 26 -1.22 1.90 17.25
C PHE A 26 -2.50 1.06 17.18
N GLY A 27 -3.26 1.17 16.08
CA GLY A 27 -4.50 0.43 15.90
C GLY A 27 -4.31 -1.10 15.99
N ARG A 28 -3.20 -1.62 15.45
CA ARG A 28 -2.89 -3.07 15.52
C ARG A 28 -2.69 -3.58 16.94
N TYR A 29 -2.20 -2.75 17.88
CA TYR A 29 -2.07 -3.15 19.28
C TYR A 29 -3.44 -3.23 19.98
N TYR A 30 -4.42 -2.46 19.49
CA TYR A 30 -5.76 -2.42 20.08
C TYR A 30 -6.63 -3.58 19.62
N THR A 31 -6.60 -3.95 18.33
CA THR A 31 -7.47 -5.01 17.77
C THR A 31 -6.74 -6.31 17.46
N GLY A 32 -5.40 -6.34 17.48
CA GLY A 32 -4.59 -7.51 17.13
C GLY A 32 -4.52 -7.81 15.62
N ASP A 33 -5.15 -7.00 14.78
CA ASP A 33 -5.27 -7.18 13.33
C ASP A 33 -4.41 -6.16 12.58
N GLY A 34 -3.22 -6.55 12.13
CA GLY A 34 -2.30 -5.67 11.40
C GLY A 34 -2.72 -5.41 9.96
N GLU A 35 -3.38 -6.38 9.34
CA GLU A 35 -3.83 -6.32 7.95
C GLU A 35 -4.86 -5.21 7.78
N LEU A 36 -5.91 -5.21 8.60
CA LEU A 36 -7.03 -4.27 8.48
C LEU A 36 -6.56 -2.81 8.64
N TRP A 37 -5.72 -2.54 9.65
CA TRP A 37 -5.19 -1.18 9.87
C TRP A 37 -4.28 -0.71 8.74
N THR A 38 -3.51 -1.61 8.14
CA THR A 38 -2.65 -1.28 7.00
C THR A 38 -3.50 -0.99 5.76
N LEU A 39 -4.53 -1.79 5.49
CA LEU A 39 -5.49 -1.57 4.41
C LEU A 39 -6.25 -0.25 4.57
N CYS A 40 -6.81 0.02 5.75
CA CYS A 40 -7.51 1.27 6.05
C CYS A 40 -6.58 2.49 5.87
N GLY A 41 -5.33 2.37 6.32
CA GLY A 41 -4.32 3.41 6.12
C GLY A 41 -4.04 3.68 4.64
N GLY A 42 -3.91 2.63 3.83
CA GLY A 42 -3.77 2.74 2.38
C GLY A 42 -4.97 3.42 1.70
N ILE A 43 -6.20 3.04 2.06
CA ILE A 43 -7.43 3.63 1.52
C ILE A 43 -7.53 5.12 1.88
N ALA A 44 -7.25 5.47 3.14
CA ALA A 44 -7.28 6.86 3.59
C ALA A 44 -6.20 7.69 2.89
N LEU A 45 -4.99 7.14 2.69
CA LEU A 45 -3.92 7.78 1.94
C LEU A 45 -4.30 7.99 0.47
N MET A 46 -4.89 6.98 -0.17
CA MET A 46 -5.41 7.07 -1.54
C MET A 46 -6.44 8.20 -1.66
N ALA A 47 -7.42 8.26 -0.74
CA ALA A 47 -8.45 9.30 -0.73
C ALA A 47 -7.85 10.70 -0.54
N LEU A 48 -6.85 10.84 0.35
CA LEU A 48 -6.15 12.10 0.57
C LEU A 48 -5.42 12.57 -0.70
N PHE A 49 -4.67 11.68 -1.36
CA PHE A 49 -3.97 12.02 -2.59
C PHE A 49 -4.93 12.32 -3.74
N ALA A 50 -6.06 11.62 -3.83
CA ALA A 50 -7.13 11.91 -4.78
C ALA A 50 -7.72 13.30 -4.58
N TYR A 51 -8.08 13.63 -3.35
CA TYR A 51 -8.64 14.94 -3.01
C TYR A 51 -7.68 16.09 -3.36
N ILE A 52 -6.39 15.93 -3.08
CA ILE A 52 -5.38 16.96 -3.42
C ILE A 52 -5.20 17.01 -4.94
N ALA A 53 -5.12 15.86 -5.60
CA ALA A 53 -4.87 15.78 -7.03
C ALA A 53 -6.03 16.29 -7.89
N SER A 54 -7.27 16.26 -7.40
CA SER A 54 -8.41 16.82 -8.13
C SER A 54 -8.38 18.33 -8.31
N LYS A 55 -7.54 19.02 -7.54
CA LYS A 55 -7.29 20.46 -7.71
C LYS A 55 -6.33 20.78 -8.85
N TRP A 56 -5.83 19.75 -9.58
CA TRP A 56 -4.93 19.93 -10.72
C TRP A 56 -5.49 20.89 -11.78
N SER A 57 -6.77 20.76 -12.16
CA SER A 57 -7.37 21.59 -13.20
C SER A 57 -7.28 23.08 -12.89
N ALA A 58 -7.58 23.46 -11.64
CA ALA A 58 -7.46 24.83 -11.16
C ALA A 58 -6.00 25.31 -11.12
N LEU A 59 -5.06 24.49 -10.66
CA LEU A 59 -3.63 24.83 -10.66
C LEU A 59 -3.08 25.04 -12.08
N ASN A 60 -3.51 24.21 -13.02
CA ASN A 60 -3.14 24.31 -14.43
C ASN A 60 -3.65 25.61 -15.04
N GLN A 61 -4.87 26.04 -14.73
CA GLN A 61 -5.41 27.35 -15.14
C GLN A 61 -4.59 28.52 -14.57
N LEU A 62 -3.97 28.36 -13.41
CA LEU A 62 -3.10 29.36 -12.77
C LEU A 62 -1.65 29.35 -13.29
N GLY A 63 -1.34 28.64 -14.38
CA GLY A 63 0.04 28.61 -14.93
C GLY A 63 0.93 27.49 -14.42
N MET A 64 0.41 26.55 -13.61
CA MET A 64 1.24 25.50 -13.01
C MET A 64 1.68 24.46 -14.05
N SER A 65 2.99 24.26 -14.18
CA SER A 65 3.55 23.20 -15.00
C SER A 65 3.23 21.81 -14.43
N PHE A 66 2.67 20.93 -15.25
CA PHE A 66 2.32 19.55 -14.86
C PHE A 66 3.53 18.77 -14.38
N SER A 67 4.67 18.85 -15.07
CA SER A 67 5.88 18.11 -14.69
C SER A 67 6.40 18.54 -13.32
N ARG A 68 6.36 19.84 -13.01
CA ARG A 68 6.77 20.35 -11.69
C ARG A 68 5.80 19.92 -10.59
N TRP A 69 4.51 19.98 -10.87
CA TRP A 69 3.46 19.52 -9.96
C TRP A 69 3.56 18.01 -9.68
N LEU A 70 3.66 17.18 -10.72
CA LEU A 70 3.78 15.73 -10.60
C LEU A 70 5.06 15.32 -9.88
N THR A 71 6.20 15.94 -10.19
CA THR A 71 7.46 15.70 -9.48
C THR A 71 7.31 15.98 -7.98
N SER A 72 6.60 17.05 -7.62
CA SER A 72 6.30 17.33 -6.23
C SER A 72 5.33 16.33 -5.61
N ALA A 73 4.32 15.87 -6.35
CA ALA A 73 3.37 14.87 -5.88
C ALA A 73 4.10 13.56 -5.55
N LEU A 74 4.99 13.11 -6.44
CA LEU A 74 5.80 11.91 -6.26
C LEU A 74 6.76 12.04 -5.07
N LYS A 75 7.41 13.19 -4.89
CA LYS A 75 8.27 13.44 -3.71
C LYS A 75 7.50 13.37 -2.39
N VAL A 76 6.30 13.96 -2.37
CA VAL A 76 5.42 13.91 -1.20
C VAL A 76 4.95 12.48 -0.95
N ALA A 77 4.53 11.75 -1.99
CA ALA A 77 4.16 10.34 -1.90
C ALA A 77 5.31 9.52 -1.30
N LEU A 78 6.52 9.59 -1.88
CA LEU A 78 7.70 8.87 -1.40
C LEU A 78 8.01 9.16 0.08
N THR A 79 7.92 10.42 0.49
CA THR A 79 8.24 10.82 1.86
C THR A 79 7.18 10.33 2.84
N VAL A 80 5.90 10.56 2.54
CA VAL A 80 4.78 10.17 3.40
C VAL A 80 4.72 8.65 3.53
N THR A 81 4.80 7.93 2.41
CA THR A 81 4.73 6.47 2.41
C THR A 81 5.95 5.84 3.06
N GLY A 82 7.14 6.44 2.89
CA GLY A 82 8.36 6.01 3.57
C GLY A 82 8.25 6.09 5.10
N ILE A 83 7.78 7.22 5.62
CA ILE A 83 7.60 7.40 7.07
C ILE A 83 6.51 6.47 7.61
N LEU A 84 5.34 6.42 6.94
CA LEU A 84 4.26 5.53 7.36
C LEU A 84 4.67 4.06 7.31
N ALA A 85 5.35 3.62 6.26
CA ALA A 85 5.82 2.24 6.14
C ALA A 85 6.86 1.89 7.21
N ALA A 86 7.80 2.79 7.53
CA ALA A 86 8.78 2.58 8.59
C ALA A 86 8.10 2.41 9.95
N ALA A 87 7.19 3.31 10.31
CA ALA A 87 6.45 3.24 11.58
C ALA A 87 5.56 1.98 11.66
N THR A 88 4.82 1.70 10.59
CA THR A 88 3.92 0.55 10.48
C THR A 88 4.69 -0.77 10.59
N SER A 89 5.79 -0.90 9.85
CA SER A 89 6.62 -2.12 9.84
C SER A 89 7.33 -2.34 11.16
N GLY A 90 7.87 -1.27 11.78
CA GLY A 90 8.44 -1.37 13.13
C GLY A 90 7.41 -1.86 14.15
N SER A 91 6.16 -1.40 14.00
CA SER A 91 5.05 -1.87 14.82
C SER A 91 4.64 -3.32 14.54
N SER A 92 4.62 -3.75 13.27
CA SER A 92 4.39 -5.16 12.91
C SER A 92 5.46 -6.06 13.53
N SER A 93 6.73 -5.67 13.42
CA SER A 93 7.84 -6.41 14.00
C SER A 93 7.74 -6.50 15.52
N ALA A 94 7.43 -5.40 16.21
CA ALA A 94 7.23 -5.41 17.65
C ALA A 94 6.10 -6.35 18.09
N ASN A 95 4.97 -6.38 17.37
CA ASN A 95 3.87 -7.30 17.64
C ASN A 95 4.25 -8.76 17.36
N GLN A 96 5.01 -9.01 16.28
CA GLN A 96 5.51 -10.34 15.99
C GLN A 96 6.46 -10.85 17.07
N TYR A 97 7.37 -10.00 17.56
CA TYR A 97 8.26 -10.33 18.69
C TYR A 97 7.50 -10.63 19.98
N ALA A 98 6.39 -9.92 20.23
CA ALA A 98 5.54 -10.15 21.39
C ALA A 98 4.67 -11.42 21.25
N ASN A 99 4.24 -11.75 20.04
CA ASN A 99 3.37 -12.87 19.75
C ASN A 99 3.73 -13.54 18.41
N PRO A 100 4.36 -14.73 18.41
CA PRO A 100 4.73 -15.45 17.18
C PRO A 100 3.55 -15.80 16.25
N TYR A 101 2.31 -15.80 16.77
CA TYR A 101 1.09 -16.04 16.00
C TYR A 101 0.56 -14.78 15.30
N TYR A 102 1.15 -13.60 15.54
CA TYR A 102 0.72 -12.34 14.92
C TYR A 102 0.81 -12.36 13.38
N LYS A 103 1.73 -13.15 12.81
CA LYS A 103 1.84 -13.41 11.36
C LYS A 103 0.58 -13.91 10.67
N PHE A 104 -0.39 -14.46 11.41
CA PHE A 104 -1.68 -14.88 10.85
C PHE A 104 -2.69 -13.73 10.72
N TYR A 105 -2.40 -12.58 11.33
CA TYR A 105 -3.26 -11.40 11.41
C TYR A 105 -2.66 -10.18 10.67
N ASP A 106 -1.53 -10.35 9.96
CA ASP A 106 -0.87 -9.28 9.22
C ASP A 106 -0.23 -9.82 7.94
N VAL A 107 -0.96 -9.77 6.83
CA VAL A 107 -0.47 -10.22 5.51
C VAL A 107 0.71 -9.39 4.97
N PHE A 108 0.93 -8.19 5.51
CA PHE A 108 2.06 -7.33 5.15
C PHE A 108 3.34 -7.72 5.90
N LEU A 109 3.22 -8.50 6.97
CA LEU A 109 4.35 -9.04 7.72
C LEU A 109 5.01 -10.17 6.94
N VAL A 110 6.29 -10.01 6.64
CA VAL A 110 7.13 -11.09 6.13
C VAL A 110 7.83 -11.73 7.30
N THR A 111 7.68 -13.05 7.45
CA THR A 111 8.42 -13.86 8.42
C THR A 111 9.24 -14.92 7.70
N ASN A 112 10.27 -15.43 8.37
CA ASN A 112 10.95 -16.64 7.95
C ASN A 112 10.00 -17.84 8.06
N SER A 113 10.26 -18.90 7.30
CA SER A 113 9.40 -20.10 7.26
C SER A 113 9.56 -21.00 8.49
N GLN A 114 10.03 -20.48 9.62
CA GLN A 114 10.17 -21.31 10.82
C GLN A 114 8.79 -21.76 11.33
N PRO A 115 8.62 -23.07 11.58
CA PRO A 115 7.35 -23.60 12.07
C PRO A 115 7.10 -23.07 13.48
N VAL A 116 5.88 -22.56 13.71
CA VAL A 116 5.39 -22.16 15.03
C VAL A 116 4.55 -23.33 15.54
N ASN A 117 5.06 -24.08 16.49
CA ASN A 117 4.34 -25.19 17.12
C ASN A 117 3.95 -24.80 18.54
N ARG A 118 2.68 -25.00 18.90
CA ARG A 118 2.11 -24.71 20.23
C ARG A 118 2.80 -25.44 21.39
N ALA A 119 3.53 -26.51 21.09
CA ALA A 119 4.33 -27.26 22.06
C ALA A 119 5.68 -26.59 22.38
N ASN A 120 6.12 -25.61 21.57
CA ASN A 120 7.43 -24.95 21.62
C ASN A 120 7.27 -23.42 21.59
N ASP A 121 6.28 -22.87 22.32
CA ASP A 121 5.98 -21.42 22.36
C ASP A 121 7.19 -20.55 22.78
N HIS A 122 8.26 -21.16 23.32
CA HIS A 122 9.51 -20.49 23.72
C HIS A 122 10.68 -20.65 22.73
N ALA A 123 10.53 -21.41 21.63
CA ALA A 123 11.67 -21.81 20.77
C ALA A 123 11.72 -21.14 19.39
N VAL A 124 10.79 -20.21 19.08
CA VAL A 124 10.85 -19.47 17.81
C VAL A 124 11.86 -18.34 17.95
N THR A 125 13.10 -18.60 17.52
CA THR A 125 14.19 -17.62 17.56
C THR A 125 13.78 -16.34 16.83
N ALA A 126 13.90 -15.20 17.51
CA ALA A 126 13.52 -13.89 16.99
C ALA A 126 12.08 -13.81 16.45
N ALA A 127 11.15 -14.62 16.97
CA ALA A 127 9.75 -14.71 16.54
C ALA A 127 9.56 -14.92 15.02
N GLY A 128 10.57 -15.51 14.37
CA GLY A 128 10.55 -15.74 12.94
C GLY A 128 10.87 -14.51 12.10
N GLN A 129 11.54 -13.49 12.65
CA GLN A 129 12.05 -12.36 11.88
C GLN A 129 13.57 -12.18 12.01
N ASP A 130 14.22 -12.03 10.87
CA ASP A 130 15.58 -11.53 10.70
C ASP A 130 15.59 -10.18 9.96
N THR A 131 16.77 -9.58 9.82
CA THR A 131 16.97 -8.30 9.13
C THR A 131 16.35 -8.28 7.72
N TRP A 132 16.42 -9.38 6.96
CA TRP A 132 15.86 -9.44 5.61
C TRP A 132 14.35 -9.45 5.62
N THR A 133 13.74 -10.20 6.53
CA THR A 133 12.28 -10.23 6.67
C THR A 133 11.70 -8.92 7.20
N ILE A 134 12.43 -8.19 8.05
CA ILE A 134 12.06 -6.82 8.48
C ILE A 134 12.14 -5.86 7.28
N LEU A 135 13.22 -5.91 6.51
CA LEU A 135 13.35 -5.11 5.28
C LEU A 135 12.28 -5.46 4.24
N ALA A 136 11.92 -6.74 4.10
CA ALA A 136 10.86 -7.18 3.21
C ALA A 136 9.48 -6.70 3.68
N THR A 137 9.20 -6.76 4.99
CA THR A 137 7.98 -6.18 5.59
C THR A 137 7.86 -4.69 5.29
N PHE A 138 8.96 -3.95 5.46
CA PHE A 138 9.04 -2.55 5.06
C PHE A 138 8.79 -2.37 3.56
N GLY A 139 9.45 -3.15 2.70
CA GLY A 139 9.34 -3.08 1.26
C GLY A 139 7.91 -3.32 0.77
N VAL A 140 7.23 -4.34 1.29
CA VAL A 140 5.84 -4.67 0.94
C VAL A 140 4.90 -3.56 1.41
N THR A 141 5.03 -3.12 2.67
CA THR A 141 4.20 -2.03 3.23
C THR A 141 4.40 -0.72 2.47
N PHE A 142 5.65 -0.36 2.20
CA PHE A 142 6.01 0.82 1.41
C PHE A 142 5.42 0.76 0.00
N THR A 143 5.57 -0.37 -0.68
CA THR A 143 5.09 -0.55 -2.05
C THR A 143 3.57 -0.42 -2.10
N PHE A 144 2.86 -1.04 -1.17
CA PHE A 144 1.42 -0.93 -1.05
C PHE A 144 0.96 0.52 -0.84
N LEU A 145 1.53 1.23 0.14
CA LEU A 145 1.16 2.61 0.43
C LEU A 145 1.54 3.56 -0.72
N PHE A 146 2.67 3.32 -1.37
CA PHE A 146 3.09 4.11 -2.52
C PHE A 146 2.17 3.91 -3.72
N LEU A 147 1.76 2.67 -4.00
CA LEU A 147 0.74 2.38 -5.01
C LEU A 147 -0.59 3.04 -4.67
N ALA A 148 -1.03 2.99 -3.41
CA ALA A 148 -2.24 3.66 -2.96
C ALA A 148 -2.18 5.19 -3.22
N ALA A 149 -1.04 5.83 -2.95
CA ALA A 149 -0.84 7.25 -3.27
C ALA A 149 -0.87 7.51 -4.78
N LEU A 150 -0.25 6.67 -5.61
CA LEU A 150 -0.28 6.80 -7.08
C LEU A 150 -1.69 6.63 -7.65
N ILE A 151 -2.44 5.64 -7.15
CA ILE A 151 -3.85 5.42 -7.50
C ILE A 151 -4.66 6.66 -7.10
N GLY A 152 -4.43 7.20 -5.90
CA GLY A 152 -5.05 8.45 -5.45
C GLY A 152 -4.78 9.60 -6.42
N ILE A 153 -3.53 9.81 -6.83
CA ILE A 153 -3.20 10.83 -7.85
C ILE A 153 -3.97 10.59 -9.15
N ALA A 154 -3.98 9.35 -9.65
CA ALA A 154 -4.67 8.97 -10.88
C ALA A 154 -6.19 9.20 -10.82
N ILE A 155 -6.81 8.88 -9.67
CA ILE A 155 -8.22 9.19 -9.35
C ILE A 155 -8.44 10.70 -9.43
N GLY A 156 -7.66 11.48 -8.68
CA GLY A 156 -7.86 12.93 -8.59
C GLY A 156 -7.75 13.64 -9.93
N VAL A 157 -6.73 13.31 -10.75
CA VAL A 157 -6.57 13.93 -12.08
C VAL A 157 -7.63 13.50 -13.11
N SER A 158 -8.40 12.44 -12.80
CA SER A 158 -9.50 11.97 -13.64
C SER A 158 -10.83 12.68 -13.34
N GLU A 159 -10.91 13.44 -12.26
CA GLU A 159 -12.10 14.20 -11.89
C GLU A 159 -12.45 15.25 -12.97
N GLY A 160 -13.72 15.25 -13.41
CA GLY A 160 -14.23 16.21 -14.41
C GLY A 160 -13.97 15.84 -15.88
N ALA A 161 -13.45 14.64 -16.19
CA ALA A 161 -13.24 14.19 -17.56
C ALA A 161 -13.95 12.86 -17.88
N ALA A 162 -14.81 12.87 -18.89
CA ALA A 162 -15.52 11.68 -19.34
C ALA A 162 -14.54 10.55 -19.71
N ASN A 163 -14.81 9.35 -19.20
CA ASN A 163 -14.15 8.08 -19.54
C ASN A 163 -12.66 7.91 -19.19
N ARG A 164 -12.05 8.77 -18.36
CA ARG A 164 -10.63 8.58 -17.95
C ARG A 164 -10.41 7.54 -16.86
N TRP A 165 -11.45 7.26 -16.08
CA TRP A 165 -11.47 6.26 -15.01
C TRP A 165 -11.38 4.82 -15.52
N GLY A 166 -11.76 4.57 -16.79
CA GLY A 166 -11.91 3.22 -17.33
C GLY A 166 -10.64 2.37 -17.26
N LEU A 167 -9.48 2.96 -17.58
CA LEU A 167 -8.20 2.22 -17.51
C LEU A 167 -7.82 1.86 -16.07
N LEU A 168 -8.08 2.75 -15.12
CA LEU A 168 -7.83 2.50 -13.71
C LEU A 168 -8.75 1.40 -13.17
N VAL A 169 -10.04 1.43 -13.54
CA VAL A 169 -11.01 0.40 -13.16
C VAL A 169 -10.61 -0.96 -13.73
N ILE A 170 -10.20 -1.03 -15.01
CA ILE A 170 -9.69 -2.26 -15.63
C ILE A 170 -8.45 -2.77 -14.87
N GLY A 171 -7.52 -1.88 -14.54
CA GLY A 171 -6.32 -2.23 -13.78
C GLY A 171 -6.63 -2.81 -12.40
N ILE A 172 -7.53 -2.16 -11.66
CA ILE A 172 -8.01 -2.63 -10.35
C ILE A 172 -8.72 -3.97 -10.48
N ALA A 173 -9.57 -4.14 -11.49
CA ALA A 173 -10.28 -5.40 -11.72
C ALA A 173 -9.30 -6.55 -12.03
N ILE A 174 -8.30 -6.32 -12.87
CA ILE A 174 -7.27 -7.31 -13.19
C ILE A 174 -6.43 -7.64 -11.93
N ALA A 175 -6.03 -6.65 -11.14
CA ALA A 175 -5.33 -6.91 -9.89
C ALA A 175 -6.17 -7.66 -8.86
N GLY A 176 -7.48 -7.35 -8.78
CA GLY A 176 -8.43 -8.10 -7.96
C GLY A 176 -8.56 -9.56 -8.40
N LEU A 177 -8.57 -9.82 -9.72
CA LEU A 177 -8.54 -11.18 -10.26
C LEU A 177 -7.25 -11.92 -9.86
N PHE A 178 -6.08 -11.29 -10.02
CA PHE A 178 -4.80 -11.87 -9.60
C PHE A 178 -4.75 -12.13 -8.09
N LEU A 179 -5.29 -11.23 -7.27
CA LEU A 179 -5.41 -11.44 -5.83
C LEU A 179 -6.34 -12.62 -5.51
N GLY A 180 -7.47 -12.72 -6.20
CA GLY A 180 -8.41 -13.84 -6.09
C GLY A 180 -7.76 -15.18 -6.46
N PHE A 181 -6.96 -15.23 -7.53
CA PHE A 181 -6.18 -16.42 -7.89
C PHE A 181 -5.13 -16.77 -6.84
N ALA A 182 -4.42 -15.77 -6.30
CA ALA A 182 -3.43 -15.97 -5.25
C ALA A 182 -4.08 -16.54 -3.97
N TYR A 183 -5.24 -16.01 -3.57
CA TYR A 183 -5.99 -16.48 -2.41
C TYR A 183 -6.56 -17.89 -2.63
N ALA A 184 -7.11 -18.16 -3.81
CA ALA A 184 -7.61 -19.47 -4.18
C ALA A 184 -6.50 -20.53 -4.14
N GLN A 185 -5.28 -20.22 -4.62
CA GLN A 185 -4.14 -21.13 -4.51
C GLN A 185 -3.76 -21.40 -3.05
N MET A 186 -3.69 -20.36 -2.20
CA MET A 186 -3.41 -20.54 -0.77
C MET A 186 -4.44 -21.44 -0.08
N TYR A 187 -5.73 -21.32 -0.42
CA TYR A 187 -6.81 -22.11 0.18
C TYR A 187 -6.94 -23.52 -0.41
N TRP A 188 -6.78 -23.69 -1.72
CA TRP A 188 -6.92 -25.00 -2.37
C TRP A 188 -5.86 -25.98 -1.86
N ASP A 189 -4.64 -25.48 -1.64
CA ASP A 189 -3.58 -26.31 -1.10
C ASP A 189 -3.71 -26.54 0.41
N TYR A 190 -4.39 -25.66 1.15
CA TYR A 190 -4.78 -25.92 2.55
C TYR A 190 -5.79 -27.09 2.63
N ALA A 191 -6.73 -27.18 1.69
CA ALA A 191 -7.70 -28.27 1.63
C ALA A 191 -7.09 -29.64 1.25
N PHE A 192 -5.93 -29.66 0.57
CA PHE A 192 -5.19 -30.89 0.24
C PHE A 192 -4.07 -31.23 1.25
N ALA A 193 -3.89 -30.43 2.31
CA ALA A 193 -2.83 -30.61 3.31
C ALA A 193 -3.13 -31.69 4.38
N VAL A 194 -3.64 -32.85 3.94
CA VAL A 194 -3.47 -34.13 4.65
C VAL A 194 -2.25 -34.90 4.11
N GLY A 195 -1.43 -34.33 3.20
CA GLY A 195 -0.15 -34.99 2.85
C GLY A 195 0.60 -34.56 1.60
N ALA A 196 0.44 -33.35 1.05
CA ALA A 196 1.20 -32.93 -0.14
C ALA A 196 1.54 -31.41 -0.09
N PRO A 197 2.54 -30.96 -0.86
CA PRO A 197 3.38 -29.81 -0.53
C PRO A 197 2.62 -28.48 -0.53
N ILE A 198 2.90 -27.67 0.50
CA ILE A 198 2.49 -26.27 0.62
C ILE A 198 2.88 -25.54 -0.69
N PRO A 199 2.00 -24.73 -1.31
CA PRO A 199 2.31 -23.97 -2.50
C PRO A 199 3.59 -23.21 -2.24
N ARG A 200 4.51 -23.26 -3.20
CA ARG A 200 5.71 -22.44 -3.12
C ARG A 200 5.25 -21.00 -3.00
N SER A 201 5.48 -20.40 -1.83
CA SER A 201 5.13 -19.01 -1.51
C SER A 201 5.49 -18.04 -2.64
N SER A 202 6.53 -18.36 -3.42
CA SER A 202 6.92 -17.67 -4.65
C SER A 202 5.80 -17.46 -5.67
N ILE A 203 4.90 -18.41 -5.92
CA ILE A 203 3.84 -18.27 -6.95
C ILE A 203 2.79 -17.23 -6.51
N VAL A 204 2.41 -17.25 -5.24
CA VAL A 204 1.51 -16.26 -4.62
C VAL A 204 2.11 -14.87 -4.75
N TRP A 205 3.38 -14.70 -4.36
CA TRP A 205 4.07 -13.40 -4.45
C TRP A 205 4.25 -12.91 -5.89
N ILE A 206 4.53 -13.81 -6.85
CA ILE A 206 4.57 -13.47 -8.28
C ILE A 206 3.21 -12.95 -8.74
N THR A 207 2.12 -13.63 -8.35
CA THR A 207 0.76 -13.29 -8.79
C THR A 207 0.31 -11.94 -8.23
N VAL A 208 0.56 -11.69 -6.93
CA VAL A 208 0.34 -10.39 -6.29
C VAL A 208 1.22 -9.31 -6.92
N GLY A 209 2.49 -9.61 -7.21
CA GLY A 209 3.41 -8.70 -7.86
C GLY A 209 2.97 -8.28 -9.26
N ILE A 210 2.43 -9.20 -10.06
CA ILE A 210 1.86 -8.91 -11.38
C ILE A 210 0.62 -8.01 -11.23
N GLY A 211 -0.28 -8.31 -10.29
CA GLY A 211 -1.45 -7.46 -10.01
C GLY A 211 -1.04 -6.03 -9.63
N ALA A 212 -0.06 -5.87 -8.74
CA ALA A 212 0.51 -4.59 -8.35
C ALA A 212 1.11 -3.83 -9.54
N LEU A 213 1.83 -4.53 -10.43
CA LEU A 213 2.39 -3.96 -11.65
C LEU A 213 1.31 -3.45 -12.62
N VAL A 214 0.24 -4.21 -12.83
CA VAL A 214 -0.87 -3.81 -13.69
C VAL A 214 -1.53 -2.52 -13.17
N VAL A 215 -1.76 -2.43 -11.85
CA VAL A 215 -2.32 -1.22 -11.23
C VAL A 215 -1.35 -0.04 -11.35
N ALA A 216 -0.05 -0.26 -11.16
CA ALA A 216 0.96 0.78 -11.34
C ALA A 216 0.96 1.34 -12.77
N ILE A 217 0.94 0.45 -13.77
CA ILE A 217 0.93 0.82 -15.19
C ILE A 217 -0.34 1.60 -15.54
N THR A 218 -1.50 1.09 -15.14
CA THR A 218 -2.79 1.75 -15.45
C THR A 218 -2.92 3.10 -14.75
N ALA A 219 -2.44 3.24 -13.51
CA ALA A 219 -2.33 4.53 -12.82
C ALA A 219 -1.38 5.48 -13.56
N ALA A 220 -0.18 5.03 -13.94
CA ALA A 220 0.80 5.83 -14.67
C ALA A 220 0.28 6.32 -16.03
N VAL A 221 -0.40 5.44 -16.79
CA VAL A 221 -1.02 5.80 -18.07
C VAL A 221 -2.14 6.83 -17.87
N THR A 222 -2.94 6.68 -16.82
CA THR A 222 -4.01 7.63 -16.47
C THR A 222 -3.42 9.01 -16.15
N ILE A 223 -2.36 9.06 -15.33
CA ILE A 223 -1.65 10.30 -14.99
C ILE A 223 -1.02 10.92 -16.25
N ALA A 224 -0.40 10.12 -17.13
CA ALA A 224 0.25 10.61 -18.34
C ALA A 224 -0.74 11.27 -19.31
N ARG A 225 -1.99 10.78 -19.36
CA ARG A 225 -3.09 11.31 -20.20
C ARG A 225 -3.81 12.52 -19.60
N THR A 226 -3.32 13.06 -18.48
CA THR A 226 -3.92 14.24 -17.85
C THR A 226 -3.78 15.47 -18.76
N PRO A 227 -4.87 16.22 -19.02
CA PRO A 227 -4.85 17.38 -19.91
C PRO A 227 -4.06 18.53 -19.30
N ARG A 228 -3.40 19.26 -20.20
CA ARG A 228 -2.51 20.38 -19.95
C ARG A 228 -3.10 21.57 -20.69
N PHE A 229 -3.71 22.50 -19.97
CA PHE A 229 -4.43 23.63 -20.57
C PHE A 229 -3.46 24.74 -21.00
N ILE A 230 -2.23 24.71 -20.47
CA ILE A 230 -1.12 25.55 -20.87
C ILE A 230 -0.02 24.63 -21.42
N LYS A 231 0.37 24.85 -22.69
CA LYS A 231 1.48 24.14 -23.34
C LYS A 231 2.81 24.78 -22.98
#